data_AF-A0A9D8MQZ4-F1
#
_entry.id   AF-A0A9D8MQZ4-F1
#
_cell.length_a   1.000
_cell.length_b   1.000
_cell.length_c   1.000
_cell.angle_alpha   90.00
_cell.angle_beta   90.00
_cell.angle_gamma   90.00
#
_symmetry.space_group_name_H-M   'P 1'
#
loop_
_entity.id
_entity.type
_entity.pdbx_description
1 polymer ?
#
loop_
_entity_poly.entity_id
_entity_poly.type
_entity_poly.pdbx_seq_one_letter_code
_entity_poly.pdbx_strand_id
1 'polypeptide(L)'
;VNALETEQRCAEQYAKEHGCWIPMELVFELGVPGPSGNENDTYVTEDAIFKVNNLMNSAGIVALLEKVQMHNLLFPDTAYMLHGFAGFDGRIVYPVLRQRRIANARPATQVMIDTYMAALGFTKTGHEGHFINGEYEAWDLLPRNVLVDKDGDLYVVDAEIKRIR
;
A
#
# COMPACT_ATOMS: atom_id res chain seq x y z
N VAL A 1 -8.08 -26.55 -9.55
CA VAL A 1 -7.16 -25.39 -9.56
C VAL A 1 -7.47 -24.56 -8.33
N ASN A 2 -6.47 -24.22 -7.54
CA ASN A 2 -6.63 -23.40 -6.33
C ASN A 2 -7.04 -21.96 -6.74
N ALA A 3 -7.85 -21.27 -5.93
CA ALA A 3 -8.23 -19.88 -6.17
C ALA A 3 -6.98 -18.98 -6.28
N LEU A 4 -6.01 -19.18 -5.39
CA LEU A 4 -4.75 -18.42 -5.41
C LEU A 4 -3.93 -18.67 -6.68
N GLU A 5 -3.81 -19.93 -7.12
CA GLU A 5 -3.16 -20.26 -8.39
C GLU A 5 -3.86 -19.62 -9.59
N THR A 6 -5.20 -19.50 -9.52
CA THR A 6 -6.00 -18.85 -10.55
C THR A 6 -5.72 -17.36 -10.61
N GLU A 7 -5.69 -16.67 -9.45
CA GLU A 7 -5.34 -15.25 -9.36
C GLU A 7 -3.95 -14.97 -9.96
N GLN A 8 -2.96 -15.78 -9.58
CA GLN A 8 -1.58 -15.66 -10.05
C GLN A 8 -1.49 -15.78 -11.57
N ARG A 9 -2.08 -16.84 -12.15
CA ARG A 9 -2.10 -17.05 -13.60
C ARG A 9 -2.83 -15.94 -14.34
N CYS A 10 -3.97 -15.48 -13.82
CA CYS A 10 -4.74 -14.39 -14.41
C CYS A 10 -3.96 -13.08 -14.38
N ALA A 11 -3.27 -12.78 -13.27
CA ALA A 11 -2.43 -11.59 -13.15
C ALA A 11 -1.25 -11.62 -14.13
N GLU A 12 -0.52 -12.73 -14.23
CA GLU A 12 0.58 -12.89 -15.20
C GLU A 12 0.09 -12.72 -16.64
N GLN A 13 -1.00 -13.40 -17.01
CA GLN A 13 -1.57 -13.31 -18.35
C GLN A 13 -2.01 -11.87 -18.67
N TYR A 14 -2.77 -11.25 -17.77
CA TYR A 14 -3.22 -9.86 -17.92
C TYR A 14 -2.03 -8.92 -18.11
N ALA A 15 -0.99 -9.08 -17.28
CA ALA A 15 0.18 -8.21 -17.31
C ALA A 15 0.94 -8.31 -18.64
N LYS A 16 1.11 -9.54 -19.15
CA LYS A 16 1.79 -9.78 -20.44
C LYS A 16 0.97 -9.26 -21.61
N GLU A 17 -0.35 -9.44 -21.60
CA GLU A 17 -1.25 -8.95 -22.66
C GLU A 17 -1.31 -7.42 -22.72
N HIS A 18 -1.15 -6.74 -21.59
CA HIS A 18 -1.28 -5.28 -21.49
C HIS A 18 0.08 -4.55 -21.38
N GLY A 19 1.20 -5.26 -21.48
CA GLY A 19 2.54 -4.67 -21.42
C GLY A 19 2.92 -4.12 -20.04
N CYS A 20 2.33 -4.62 -18.96
CA CYS A 20 2.65 -4.26 -17.58
C CYS A 20 3.27 -5.42 -16.77
N TRP A 21 3.83 -6.42 -17.47
CA TRP A 21 4.68 -7.45 -16.88
C TRP A 21 6.10 -6.95 -16.72
N ILE A 22 6.65 -7.09 -15.51
CA ILE A 22 8.01 -6.71 -15.16
C ILE A 22 8.79 -8.01 -14.88
N PRO A 23 9.72 -8.43 -15.75
CA PRO A 23 10.63 -9.52 -15.43
C PRO A 23 11.33 -9.24 -14.10
N MET A 24 11.42 -10.24 -13.22
CA MET A 24 11.91 -10.05 -11.85
C MET A 24 13.32 -9.43 -11.80
N GLU A 25 14.17 -9.75 -12.77
CA GLU A 25 15.51 -9.19 -12.94
C GLU A 25 15.53 -7.67 -13.22
N LEU A 26 14.43 -7.11 -13.74
CA LEU A 26 14.29 -5.69 -14.05
C LEU A 26 13.62 -4.90 -12.92
N VAL A 27 13.22 -5.54 -11.82
CA VAL A 27 12.61 -4.84 -10.67
C VAL A 27 13.54 -3.77 -10.09
N PHE A 28 14.86 -3.99 -10.12
CA PHE A 28 15.85 -3.01 -9.67
C PHE A 28 15.91 -1.76 -10.57
N GLU A 29 15.32 -1.81 -11.77
CA GLU A 29 15.21 -0.64 -12.66
C GLU A 29 14.06 0.29 -12.29
N LEU A 30 13.17 -0.10 -11.36
CA LEU A 30 12.07 0.73 -10.88
C LEU A 30 12.54 1.96 -10.11
N GLY A 31 13.75 1.93 -9.54
CA GLY A 31 14.30 3.04 -8.78
C GLY A 31 15.43 2.61 -7.84
N VAL A 32 15.83 3.52 -6.96
CA VAL A 32 16.85 3.23 -5.93
C VAL A 32 16.19 2.44 -4.79
N PRO A 33 16.77 1.34 -4.30
CA PRO A 33 16.22 0.61 -3.15
C PRO A 33 15.95 1.52 -1.95
N GLY A 34 14.74 1.45 -1.41
CA GLY A 34 14.27 2.23 -0.27
C GLY A 34 14.13 1.40 1.00
N PRO A 35 13.49 1.95 2.05
CA PRO A 35 13.14 1.20 3.23
C PRO A 35 12.14 0.07 2.89
N SER A 36 12.60 -1.18 2.98
CA SER A 36 11.75 -2.37 2.79
C SER A 36 11.31 -2.95 4.14
N GLY A 37 10.11 -3.52 4.15
CA GLY A 37 9.57 -4.26 5.29
C GLY A 37 9.47 -5.76 4.98
N ASN A 38 8.72 -6.50 5.81
CA ASN A 38 8.49 -7.93 5.58
C ASN A 38 7.62 -8.21 4.33
N GLU A 39 6.78 -7.26 3.92
CA GLU A 39 5.80 -7.44 2.84
C GLU A 39 6.23 -6.81 1.51
N ASN A 40 6.88 -5.66 1.57
CA ASN A 40 7.17 -4.85 0.39
C ASN A 40 8.66 -4.56 0.28
N ASP A 41 9.23 -4.91 -0.87
CA ASP A 41 10.47 -4.31 -1.33
C ASP A 41 10.18 -2.98 -2.00
N THR A 42 10.84 -1.91 -1.56
CA THR A 42 10.56 -0.56 -2.06
C THR A 42 11.65 -0.02 -2.96
N TYR A 43 11.24 0.67 -4.01
CA TYR A 43 12.11 1.34 -4.98
C TYR A 43 11.66 2.78 -5.15
N VAL A 44 12.60 3.72 -5.04
CA VAL A 44 12.31 5.14 -4.90
C VAL A 44 12.84 5.89 -6.11
N THR A 45 11.97 6.70 -6.73
CA THR A 45 12.33 7.70 -7.73
C THR A 45 12.20 9.10 -7.13
N GLU A 46 12.41 10.13 -7.95
CA GLU A 46 12.22 11.51 -7.52
C GLU A 46 10.77 11.78 -7.07
N ASP A 47 9.80 11.24 -7.80
CA ASP A 47 8.37 11.53 -7.72
C ASP A 47 7.52 10.39 -7.12
N ALA A 48 8.06 9.17 -7.05
CA ALA A 48 7.28 7.98 -6.70
C ALA A 48 8.04 6.99 -5.81
N ILE A 49 7.25 6.14 -5.17
CA ILE A 49 7.71 4.93 -4.48
C ILE A 49 6.96 3.76 -5.11
N PHE A 50 7.71 2.79 -5.61
CA PHE A 50 7.22 1.49 -6.04
C PHE A 50 7.34 0.51 -4.89
N LYS A 51 6.31 -0.29 -4.64
CA LYS A 51 6.24 -1.33 -3.62
C LYS A 51 5.98 -2.66 -4.32
N VAL A 52 6.96 -3.55 -4.31
CA VAL A 52 6.83 -4.91 -4.85
C VAL A 52 6.36 -5.80 -3.72
N ASN A 53 5.08 -6.17 -3.76
CA ASN A 53 4.39 -6.84 -2.67
C ASN A 53 4.50 -8.36 -2.80
N ASN A 54 4.96 -9.03 -1.75
CA ASN A 54 5.14 -10.48 -1.72
C ASN A 54 3.91 -11.28 -1.25
N LEU A 55 2.78 -10.61 -1.03
CA LEU A 55 1.50 -11.17 -0.60
C LEU A 55 1.52 -11.83 0.79
N MET A 56 2.59 -11.72 1.57
CA MET A 56 2.71 -12.41 2.87
C MET A 56 1.58 -12.04 3.85
N ASN A 57 1.14 -10.78 3.84
CA ASN A 57 0.08 -10.26 4.72
C ASN A 57 -1.28 -10.16 4.00
N SER A 58 -1.37 -10.70 2.79
CA SER A 58 -2.55 -10.61 1.94
C SER A 58 -3.04 -12.01 1.58
N ALA A 59 -4.35 -12.24 1.64
CA ALA A 59 -4.93 -13.54 1.32
C ALA A 59 -5.02 -13.82 -0.20
N GLY A 60 -4.11 -13.27 -0.99
CA GLY A 60 -4.12 -13.27 -2.46
C GLY A 60 -4.01 -11.88 -3.07
N ILE A 61 -3.90 -11.84 -4.41
CA ILE A 61 -3.83 -10.61 -5.20
C ILE A 61 -5.15 -9.85 -5.10
N VAL A 62 -6.29 -10.55 -5.19
CA VAL A 62 -7.61 -9.90 -5.12
C VAL A 62 -7.80 -9.22 -3.77
N ALA A 63 -7.46 -9.92 -2.67
CA ALA A 63 -7.53 -9.35 -1.32
C ALA A 63 -6.61 -8.12 -1.15
N LEU A 64 -5.40 -8.14 -1.72
CA LEU A 64 -4.53 -6.96 -1.74
C LEU A 64 -5.17 -5.79 -2.49
N LEU A 65 -5.76 -6.04 -3.66
CA LEU A 65 -6.41 -4.99 -4.46
C LEU A 65 -7.63 -4.39 -3.74
N GLU A 66 -8.38 -5.19 -2.98
CA GLU A 66 -9.46 -4.71 -2.12
C GLU A 66 -8.92 -3.80 -1.00
N LYS A 67 -7.81 -4.19 -0.35
CA LYS A 67 -7.13 -3.32 0.64
C LYS A 67 -6.68 -2.00 0.02
N VAL A 68 -6.09 -2.05 -1.18
CA VAL A 68 -5.70 -0.86 -1.95
C VAL A 68 -6.90 0.05 -2.23
N GLN A 69 -8.04 -0.51 -2.64
CA GLN A 69 -9.25 0.29 -2.88
C GLN A 69 -9.73 0.99 -1.61
N MET A 70 -9.73 0.30 -0.46
CA MET A 70 -10.10 0.90 0.82
C MET A 70 -9.12 1.99 1.26
N HIS A 71 -7.81 1.77 1.09
CA HIS A 71 -6.80 2.80 1.34
C HIS A 71 -7.04 4.04 0.49
N ASN A 72 -7.27 3.87 -0.81
CA ASN A 72 -7.47 4.97 -1.73
C ASN A 72 -8.75 5.77 -1.44
N LEU A 73 -9.79 5.09 -0.92
CA LEU A 73 -11.03 5.74 -0.51
C LEU A 73 -10.82 6.60 0.74
N LEU A 74 -10.09 6.09 1.74
CA LEU A 74 -9.88 6.80 3.01
C LEU A 74 -8.77 7.85 2.94
N PHE A 75 -7.73 7.61 2.14
CA PHE A 75 -6.49 8.40 2.09
C PHE A 75 -6.09 8.74 0.64
N PRO A 76 -6.92 9.54 -0.08
CA PRO A 76 -6.75 9.80 -1.51
C PRO A 76 -5.43 10.50 -1.88
N ASP A 77 -4.87 11.34 -1.00
CA ASP A 77 -3.60 12.06 -1.24
C ASP A 77 -2.38 11.13 -1.35
N THR A 78 -2.55 9.90 -0.86
CA THR A 78 -1.57 8.82 -0.85
C THR A 78 -2.06 7.59 -1.60
N ALA A 79 -2.99 7.77 -2.53
CA ALA A 79 -3.58 6.66 -3.27
C ALA A 79 -2.51 5.81 -3.97
N TYR A 80 -2.65 4.49 -3.85
CA TYR A 80 -1.90 3.51 -4.61
C TYR A 80 -2.47 3.38 -6.02
N MET A 81 -1.57 3.17 -6.97
CA MET A 81 -1.88 2.74 -8.33
C MET A 81 -1.24 1.38 -8.56
N LEU A 82 -1.97 0.43 -9.15
CA LEU A 82 -1.34 -0.79 -9.65
C LEU A 82 -0.48 -0.42 -10.87
N HIS A 83 0.84 -0.51 -10.72
CA HIS A 83 1.78 -0.21 -11.80
C HIS A 83 1.92 -1.40 -12.76
N GLY A 84 1.88 -2.61 -12.21
CA GLY A 84 2.01 -3.84 -12.98
C GLY A 84 2.21 -5.04 -12.06
N PHE A 85 2.75 -6.09 -12.63
CA PHE A 85 3.07 -7.32 -11.92
C PHE A 85 4.48 -7.76 -12.26
N ALA A 86 5.24 -8.14 -11.23
CA ALA A 86 6.59 -8.67 -11.37
C ALA A 86 6.63 -10.17 -11.12
N GLY A 87 7.60 -10.87 -11.71
CA GLY A 87 7.82 -12.27 -11.42
C GLY A 87 8.70 -12.97 -12.44
N PHE A 88 8.96 -14.24 -12.18
CA PHE A 88 9.51 -15.15 -13.18
C PHE A 88 8.35 -15.92 -13.82
N ASP A 89 8.48 -16.26 -15.10
CA ASP A 89 7.45 -16.99 -15.84
C ASP A 89 6.99 -18.26 -15.10
N GLY A 90 5.67 -18.39 -14.91
CA GLY A 90 5.05 -19.53 -14.24
C GLY A 90 5.42 -19.70 -12.76
N ARG A 91 5.94 -18.66 -12.10
CA ARG A 91 6.22 -18.63 -10.66
C ARG A 91 5.26 -17.69 -9.93
N ILE A 92 5.60 -17.37 -8.67
CA ILE A 92 4.88 -16.38 -7.88
C ILE A 92 4.98 -15.02 -8.57
N VAL A 93 3.82 -14.38 -8.68
CA VAL A 93 3.56 -13.05 -9.20
C VAL A 93 3.44 -12.08 -8.03
N TYR A 94 4.16 -10.97 -8.15
CA TYR A 94 4.28 -9.91 -7.17
C TYR A 94 3.57 -8.67 -7.70
N PRO A 95 2.44 -8.24 -7.11
CA PRO A 95 1.85 -6.95 -7.48
C PRO A 95 2.83 -5.81 -7.22
N VAL A 96 2.99 -4.92 -8.18
CA VAL A 96 3.82 -3.72 -8.05
C VAL A 96 2.90 -2.52 -7.91
N LEU A 97 2.85 -1.94 -6.71
CA LEU A 97 2.07 -0.75 -6.41
C LEU A 97 2.95 0.49 -6.54
N ARG A 98 2.42 1.58 -7.10
CA ARG A 98 3.05 2.89 -7.16
C ARG A 98 2.29 3.86 -6.26
N GLN A 99 3.01 4.62 -5.45
CA GLN A 99 2.49 5.71 -4.65
C GLN A 99 3.31 6.98 -4.93
N ARG A 100 2.68 8.15 -4.83
CA ARG A 100 3.41 9.43 -4.91
C ARG A 100 4.40 9.53 -3.76
N ARG A 101 5.62 9.98 -4.04
CA ARG A 101 6.61 10.30 -3.01
C ARG A 101 6.27 11.64 -2.36
N ILE A 102 6.14 11.63 -1.04
CA ILE A 102 5.95 12.86 -0.25
C ILE A 102 7.32 13.41 0.15
N ALA A 103 7.78 14.44 -0.56
CA ALA A 103 9.06 15.08 -0.28
C ALA A 103 8.96 16.05 0.90
N ASN A 104 10.06 16.25 1.62
CA ASN A 104 10.18 17.22 2.72
C ASN A 104 9.15 17.02 3.86
N ALA A 105 8.69 15.79 4.06
CA ALA A 105 7.83 15.42 5.17
C ALA A 105 8.61 14.65 6.24
N ARG A 106 8.07 14.65 7.45
CA ARG A 106 8.60 13.92 8.61
C ARG A 106 7.51 13.05 9.23
N PRO A 107 7.86 12.06 10.07
CA PRO A 107 6.87 11.36 10.91
C PRO A 107 5.94 12.33 11.65
N ALA A 108 4.64 12.09 11.55
CA ALA A 108 3.63 12.79 12.34
C ALA A 108 3.70 12.36 13.81
N THR A 109 3.26 13.21 14.74
CA THR A 109 3.12 12.78 16.15
C THR A 109 1.81 12.02 16.33
N GLN A 110 1.71 11.15 17.33
CA GLN A 110 0.47 10.41 17.59
C GLN A 110 -0.73 11.34 17.82
N VAL A 111 -0.51 12.50 18.45
CA VAL A 111 -1.57 13.52 18.65
C VAL A 111 -2.09 14.08 17.33
N MET A 112 -1.21 14.30 16.34
CA MET A 112 -1.62 14.77 15.01
C MET A 112 -2.41 13.69 14.28
N ILE A 113 -1.99 12.42 14.37
CA ILE A 113 -2.69 11.28 13.79
C ILE A 113 -4.08 11.13 14.41
N ASP A 114 -4.18 11.16 15.75
CA ASP A 114 -5.45 11.05 16.47
C ASP A 114 -6.42 12.18 16.05
N THR A 115 -5.92 13.40 15.90
CA THR A 115 -6.72 14.57 15.47
C THR A 115 -7.19 14.43 14.02
N TYR A 116 -6.29 13.99 13.12
CA TYR A 116 -6.60 13.75 11.72
C TYR A 116 -7.67 12.68 11.55
N MET A 117 -7.53 11.55 12.24
CA MET A 117 -8.51 10.46 12.18
C MET A 117 -9.86 10.86 12.75
N ALA A 118 -9.89 11.65 13.83
CA ALA A 118 -11.12 12.23 14.35
C ALA A 118 -11.82 13.15 13.32
N ALA A 119 -11.07 13.96 12.57
CA ALA A 119 -11.62 14.80 11.50
C ALA A 119 -12.22 13.98 10.34
N LEU A 120 -11.71 12.77 10.09
CA LEU A 120 -12.26 11.80 9.15
C LEU A 120 -13.45 10.99 9.71
N GLY A 121 -13.92 11.31 10.92
CA GLY A 121 -15.06 10.64 11.56
C GLY A 121 -14.71 9.31 12.23
N PHE A 122 -13.42 9.01 12.43
CA PHE A 122 -12.99 7.84 13.19
C PHE A 122 -12.89 8.15 14.68
N THR A 123 -13.12 7.10 15.48
CA THR A 123 -12.90 7.11 16.92
C THR A 123 -11.71 6.21 17.23
N LYS A 124 -10.77 6.71 18.05
CA LYS A 124 -9.66 5.90 18.54
C LYS A 124 -10.17 4.79 19.46
N THR A 125 -9.66 3.59 19.29
CA THR A 125 -9.96 2.46 20.17
C THR A 125 -9.03 2.43 21.39
N GLY A 126 -9.10 1.39 22.22
CA GLY A 126 -8.15 1.18 23.31
C GLY A 126 -6.72 0.81 22.87
N HIS A 127 -6.51 0.52 21.58
CA HIS A 127 -5.21 0.15 21.03
C HIS A 127 -4.59 1.32 20.23
N GLU A 128 -3.29 1.56 20.41
CA GLU A 128 -2.57 2.60 19.70
C GLU A 128 -2.55 2.32 18.19
N GLY A 129 -2.74 3.38 17.38
CA GLY A 129 -2.81 3.25 15.93
C GLY A 129 -4.05 2.52 15.40
N HIS A 130 -5.02 2.20 16.25
CA HIS A 130 -6.26 1.51 15.87
C HIS A 130 -7.48 2.42 16.04
N PHE A 131 -8.20 2.62 14.94
CA PHE A 131 -9.32 3.52 14.80
C PHE A 131 -10.50 2.81 14.15
N ILE A 132 -11.71 3.21 14.54
CA ILE A 132 -12.96 2.65 14.01
C ILE A 132 -13.95 3.76 13.70
N ASN A 133 -14.67 3.67 12.58
CA ASN A 133 -15.86 4.49 12.31
C ASN A 133 -17.07 3.57 12.04
N GLY A 134 -18.17 4.11 11.50
CA GLY A 134 -19.37 3.31 11.22
C GLY A 134 -19.21 2.25 10.11
N GLU A 135 -18.14 2.29 9.33
CA GLU A 135 -17.94 1.44 8.15
C GLU A 135 -16.58 0.72 8.11
N TYR A 136 -15.53 1.27 8.71
CA TYR A 136 -14.16 0.78 8.60
C TYR A 136 -13.45 0.71 9.96
N GLU A 137 -12.61 -0.30 10.10
CA GLU A 137 -11.53 -0.37 11.08
C GLU A 137 -10.20 -0.11 10.35
N ALA A 138 -9.35 0.75 10.93
CA ALA A 138 -8.04 1.10 10.41
C ALA A 138 -6.96 0.88 11.49
N TRP A 139 -5.90 0.17 11.15
CA TRP A 139 -4.76 -0.13 12.02
C TRP A 139 -3.46 0.41 11.43
N ASP A 140 -2.44 0.34 12.28
CA ASP A 140 -1.05 0.72 11.99
C ASP A 140 -0.86 2.20 11.65
N LEU A 141 -1.78 3.05 12.11
CA LEU A 141 -1.66 4.51 12.03
C LEU A 141 -0.74 5.02 13.15
N LEU A 142 0.54 4.75 12.96
CA LEU A 142 1.64 5.11 13.85
C LEU A 142 2.59 6.10 13.13
N PRO A 143 3.42 6.87 13.87
CA PRO A 143 4.32 7.88 13.29
C PRO A 143 5.17 7.43 12.11
N ARG A 144 5.55 6.15 12.05
CA ARG A 144 6.33 5.59 10.92
C ARG A 144 5.57 5.49 9.60
N ASN A 145 4.24 5.45 9.65
CA ASN A 145 3.35 5.23 8.51
C ASN A 145 2.50 6.46 8.16
N VAL A 146 2.62 7.53 8.96
CA VAL A 146 1.92 8.79 8.72
C VAL A 146 2.94 9.91 8.71
N LEU A 147 3.02 10.59 7.57
CA LEU A 147 3.92 11.71 7.35
C LEU A 147 3.17 13.03 7.53
N VAL A 148 3.90 14.09 7.89
CA VAL A 148 3.41 15.46 7.88
C VAL A 148 4.42 16.36 7.19
N ASP A 149 3.93 17.21 6.30
CA ASP A 149 4.76 18.21 5.64
C ASP A 149 4.92 19.50 6.48
N LYS A 150 5.55 20.52 5.89
CA LYS A 150 5.81 21.82 6.53
C LYS A 150 4.54 22.66 6.74
N ASP A 151 3.49 22.41 5.95
CA ASP A 151 2.24 23.18 5.94
C ASP A 151 1.24 22.55 6.92
N GLY A 152 1.52 21.32 7.38
CA GLY A 152 0.78 20.62 8.42
C GLY A 152 -0.13 19.52 7.86
N ASP A 153 -0.10 19.27 6.55
CA ASP A 153 -0.91 18.27 5.90
C ASP A 153 -0.39 16.86 6.22
N LEU A 154 -1.30 15.95 6.59
CA LEU A 154 -0.97 14.57 6.94
C LEU A 154 -1.18 13.63 5.75
N TYR A 155 -0.25 12.69 5.59
CA TYR A 155 -0.22 11.71 4.51
C TYR A 155 -0.06 10.31 5.10
N VAL A 156 -1.09 9.47 4.95
CA VAL A 156 -1.09 8.07 5.41
C VAL A 156 -0.48 7.18 4.33
N VAL A 157 0.80 6.86 4.44
CA VAL A 157 1.52 6.11 3.41
C VAL A 157 1.39 4.60 3.56
N ASP A 158 0.95 4.13 4.73
CA ASP A 158 0.68 2.72 5.00
C ASP A 158 -0.38 2.57 6.10
N ALA A 159 -1.34 1.68 5.90
CA ALA A 159 -2.41 1.39 6.85
C ALA A 159 -3.04 0.04 6.53
N GLU A 160 -3.40 -0.71 7.56
CA GLU A 160 -4.25 -1.89 7.40
C GLU A 160 -5.70 -1.45 7.56
N ILE A 161 -6.56 -1.79 6.60
CA ILE A 161 -7.97 -1.37 6.62
C ILE A 161 -8.86 -2.58 6.39
N LYS A 162 -9.97 -2.61 7.12
CA LYS A 162 -11.01 -3.61 6.96
C LYS A 162 -12.38 -2.95 7.04
N ARG A 163 -13.31 -3.39 6.20
CA ARG A 163 -14.72 -3.01 6.30
C ARG A 163 -15.40 -3.77 7.45
N ILE A 164 -16.13 -3.05 8.28
CA ILE A 164 -17.03 -3.60 9.30
C ILE A 164 -18.21 -4.23 8.56
N ARG A 165 -18.50 -5.50 8.85
CA ARG A 165 -19.64 -6.23 8.28
C ARG A 165 -20.81 -6.18 9.25
#